data_AF-A0AAU1J1K8-F1
#
_entry.id   AF-A0AAU1J1K8-F1
#
_cell.length_a   1.000
_cell.length_b   1.000
_cell.length_c   1.000
_cell.angle_alpha   90.00
_cell.angle_beta   90.00
_cell.angle_gamma   90.00
#
_symmetry.space_group_name_H-M   'P 1'
#
loop_
_entity.id
_entity.type
_entity.pdbx_description
1 polymer ?
#
loop_
_entity_poly.entity_id
_entity_poly.type
_entity_poly.pdbx_seq_one_letter_code
_entity_poly.pdbx_strand_id
1 'polypeptide(L)'
;MGVFVLLPLVLPLSAWPIARLATQHLHPRTATRLLSVMAAVMGLCSTLCVGLLMVVGTAQLPGNPLPDGWSDPEVRESVPHDEIVGKAAIPVLLAVVLGCGRTLLRHRRVRRKAHAALTGLRDTSVAVLPDDEAYAYALPAGPRDRIVVTTAMLACLDSRERRALFAHERAHLTARHHRHLLIAQLAAQANPFLLPLRTAVSYVTERWADEEAAQSVGSRKAVARAIGKAALVSRGTPAPTLPALAAPGPLPRRVAALLAPPPPARAWPPLFTTVGLALWSAATGAALSAMFSANSAVTLLLLLHAATPL
;
A
#
# COMPACT_ATOMS: atom_id res chain seq x y z
N MET A 1 15.88 -25.82 -8.91
CA MET A 1 15.25 -24.48 -8.71
C MET A 1 16.05 -23.36 -9.40
N GLY A 2 16.05 -23.21 -10.72
CA GLY A 2 16.93 -22.23 -11.39
C GLY A 2 16.69 -20.75 -11.05
N VAL A 3 17.36 -19.83 -11.77
CA VAL A 3 17.26 -18.35 -11.65
C VAL A 3 15.82 -17.83 -11.55
N PHE A 4 14.84 -18.58 -12.05
CA PHE A 4 13.40 -18.34 -11.93
C PHE A 4 12.90 -18.09 -10.50
N VAL A 5 13.53 -18.68 -9.47
CA VAL A 5 13.15 -18.43 -8.08
C VAL A 5 13.43 -16.98 -7.68
N LEU A 6 14.44 -16.32 -8.24
CA LEU A 6 14.79 -14.94 -7.90
C LEU A 6 13.92 -13.90 -8.63
N LEU A 7 13.19 -14.30 -9.68
CA LEU A 7 12.39 -13.37 -10.49
C LEU A 7 11.35 -12.58 -9.68
N PRO A 8 10.58 -13.17 -8.75
CA PRO A 8 9.65 -12.43 -7.89
C PRO A 8 10.31 -11.35 -7.01
N LEU A 9 11.64 -11.37 -6.82
CA LEU A 9 12.37 -10.33 -6.07
C LEU A 9 12.72 -9.12 -6.95
N VAL A 10 12.92 -9.33 -8.25
CA VAL A 10 13.37 -8.31 -9.21
C VAL A 10 12.21 -7.73 -10.03
N LEU A 11 11.19 -8.54 -10.35
CA LEU A 11 9.99 -8.12 -11.08
C LEU A 11 9.30 -6.86 -10.54
N PRO A 12 9.32 -6.55 -9.22
CA PRO A 12 8.83 -5.27 -8.69
C PRO A 12 9.43 -4.01 -9.31
N LEU A 13 10.61 -4.06 -9.94
CA LEU A 13 11.17 -2.94 -10.69
C LEU A 13 10.30 -2.53 -11.89
N SER A 14 9.61 -3.50 -12.52
CA SER A 14 8.67 -3.23 -13.61
C SER A 14 7.49 -2.37 -13.18
N ALA A 15 7.18 -2.35 -11.88
CA ALA A 15 6.07 -1.59 -11.32
C ALA A 15 6.31 -0.06 -11.35
N TRP A 16 7.55 0.39 -11.51
CA TRP A 16 7.91 1.81 -11.51
C TRP A 16 7.32 2.59 -12.70
N PRO A 17 7.54 2.20 -13.97
CA PRO A 17 6.90 2.85 -15.10
C PRO A 17 5.38 2.74 -15.05
N ILE A 18 4.84 1.60 -14.59
CA ILE A 18 3.41 1.39 -14.41
C ILE A 18 2.83 2.41 -13.42
N ALA A 19 3.49 2.62 -12.27
CA ALA A 19 3.07 3.58 -11.28
C ALA A 19 3.06 5.01 -11.84
N ARG A 20 4.09 5.40 -12.60
CA ARG A 20 4.12 6.72 -13.26
C ARG A 20 2.97 6.89 -14.23
N LEU A 21 2.77 5.95 -15.15
CA LEU A 21 1.72 6.00 -16.16
C LEU A 21 0.31 5.99 -15.53
N ALA A 22 0.10 5.14 -14.52
CA ALA A 22 -1.16 5.09 -13.78
C ALA A 22 -1.46 6.42 -13.08
N THR A 23 -0.47 7.06 -12.46
CA THR A 23 -0.69 8.35 -11.76
C THR A 23 -0.99 9.52 -12.72
N GLN A 24 -0.55 9.43 -13.98
CA GLN A 24 -0.70 10.48 -14.97
C GLN A 24 -1.96 10.35 -15.82
N HIS A 25 -2.34 9.12 -16.17
CA HIS A 25 -3.34 8.90 -17.21
C HIS A 25 -4.59 8.15 -16.76
N LEU A 26 -4.54 7.43 -15.63
CA LEU A 26 -5.73 6.73 -15.13
C LEU A 26 -6.55 7.63 -14.23
N HIS A 27 -7.87 7.39 -14.22
CA HIS A 27 -8.74 7.97 -13.21
C HIS A 27 -8.22 7.55 -11.81
N PRO A 28 -8.12 8.48 -10.82
CA PRO A 28 -7.50 8.20 -9.53
C PRO A 28 -8.04 6.96 -8.80
N ARG A 29 -9.34 6.70 -8.95
CA ARG A 29 -10.00 5.48 -8.45
C ARG A 29 -9.44 4.20 -9.06
N THR A 30 -9.31 4.14 -10.38
CA THR A 30 -8.73 2.97 -11.08
C THR A 30 -7.26 2.82 -10.72
N ALA A 31 -6.51 3.93 -10.74
CA ALA A 31 -5.09 3.93 -10.39
C ALA A 31 -4.85 3.38 -8.97
N THR A 32 -5.65 3.83 -7.99
CA THR A 32 -5.55 3.36 -6.60
C THR A 32 -5.77 1.85 -6.50
N ARG A 33 -6.83 1.33 -7.14
CA ARG A 33 -7.16 -0.09 -7.11
C ARG A 33 -6.07 -0.93 -7.77
N LEU A 34 -5.66 -0.56 -8.99
CA LEU A 34 -4.63 -1.24 -9.75
C LEU A 34 -3.32 -1.31 -8.97
N LEU A 35 -2.81 -0.17 -8.52
CA LEU A 35 -1.51 -0.10 -7.85
C LEU A 35 -1.53 -0.81 -6.49
N SER A 36 -2.67 -0.81 -5.79
CA SER A 36 -2.81 -1.56 -4.54
C SER A 36 -2.80 -3.07 -4.77
N VAL A 37 -3.54 -3.56 -5.77
CA VAL A 37 -3.55 -4.99 -6.14
C VAL A 37 -2.16 -5.42 -6.59
N MET A 38 -1.50 -4.60 -7.42
CA MET A 38 -0.13 -4.83 -7.85
C MET A 38 0.83 -4.96 -6.67
N ALA A 39 0.80 -3.99 -5.75
CA ALA A 39 1.63 -4.00 -4.56
C ALA A 39 1.39 -5.24 -3.71
N ALA A 40 0.12 -5.63 -3.50
CA ALA A 40 -0.24 -6.82 -2.74
C ALA A 40 0.34 -8.10 -3.39
N VAL A 41 0.07 -8.31 -4.68
CA VAL A 41 0.53 -9.52 -5.40
C VAL A 41 2.05 -9.59 -5.42
N MET A 42 2.73 -8.51 -5.80
CA MET A 42 4.19 -8.49 -5.86
C MET A 42 4.83 -8.67 -4.48
N GLY A 43 4.30 -8.01 -3.44
CA GLY A 43 4.81 -8.16 -2.06
C GLY A 43 4.63 -9.58 -1.52
N LEU A 44 3.48 -10.22 -1.79
CA LEU A 44 3.22 -11.61 -1.42
C LEU A 44 4.16 -12.57 -2.17
N CYS A 45 4.32 -12.41 -3.48
CA CYS A 45 5.21 -13.26 -4.29
C CYS A 45 6.68 -13.11 -3.86
N SER A 46 7.14 -11.88 -3.59
CA SER A 46 8.48 -11.65 -3.04
C SER A 46 8.65 -12.33 -1.67
N THR A 47 7.68 -12.22 -0.76
CA THR A 47 7.75 -12.84 0.57
C THR A 47 7.76 -14.36 0.48
N LEU A 48 6.91 -14.94 -0.37
CA LEU A 48 6.86 -16.38 -0.62
C LEU A 48 8.20 -16.87 -1.19
N CYS A 49 8.77 -16.15 -2.16
CA CYS A 49 10.08 -16.45 -2.70
C CYS A 49 11.17 -16.49 -1.61
N VAL A 50 11.24 -15.46 -0.76
CA VAL A 50 12.22 -15.45 0.35
C VAL A 50 11.94 -16.62 1.31
N GLY A 51 10.68 -16.94 1.58
CA GLY A 51 10.30 -18.11 2.37
C GLY A 51 10.80 -19.44 1.80
N LEU A 52 10.64 -19.65 0.49
CA LEU A 52 11.13 -20.85 -0.19
C LEU A 52 12.67 -20.92 -0.16
N LEU A 53 13.37 -19.80 -0.37
CA LEU A 53 14.83 -19.72 -0.26
C LEU A 53 15.31 -19.97 1.18
N MET A 54 14.58 -19.46 2.17
CA MET A 54 14.87 -19.68 3.58
C MET A 54 14.81 -21.17 3.92
N VAL A 55 13.74 -21.84 3.48
CA VAL A 55 13.53 -23.28 3.67
C VAL A 55 14.67 -24.12 3.06
N VAL A 56 15.08 -23.78 1.84
CA VAL A 56 16.28 -24.34 1.20
C VAL A 56 17.55 -24.07 2.01
N GLY A 57 17.74 -22.84 2.50
CA GLY A 57 18.90 -22.45 3.28
C GLY A 57 18.99 -23.17 4.63
N THR A 58 17.84 -23.40 5.29
CA THR A 58 17.79 -24.12 6.56
C THR A 58 18.16 -25.59 6.44
N ALA A 59 17.83 -26.23 5.30
CA ALA A 59 18.21 -27.61 5.03
C ALA A 59 19.74 -27.83 4.96
N GLN A 60 20.50 -26.76 4.70
CA GLN A 60 21.96 -26.79 4.61
C GLN A 60 22.66 -26.54 5.96
N LEU A 61 21.92 -26.17 7.01
CA LEU A 61 22.50 -25.93 8.33
C LEU A 61 22.70 -27.25 9.09
N PRO A 62 23.85 -27.47 9.76
CA PRO A 62 24.06 -28.63 10.62
C PRO A 62 23.13 -28.56 11.84
N GLY A 63 22.47 -29.67 12.17
CA GLY A 63 21.51 -29.74 13.29
C GLY A 63 20.21 -28.96 13.04
N ASN A 64 19.81 -28.80 11.77
CA ASN A 64 18.58 -28.11 11.42
C ASN A 64 17.34 -28.87 11.94
N PRO A 65 16.21 -28.17 12.18
CA PRO A 65 14.99 -28.78 12.72
C PRO A 65 14.12 -29.47 11.65
N LEU A 66 14.57 -29.59 10.40
CA LEU A 66 13.82 -30.24 9.33
C LEU A 66 13.98 -31.77 9.43
N PRO A 67 13.03 -32.56 8.88
CA PRO A 67 13.15 -34.01 8.84
C PRO A 67 14.46 -34.46 8.17
N ASP A 68 15.06 -35.56 8.64
CA ASP A 68 16.40 -36.01 8.23
C ASP A 68 16.58 -36.15 6.70
N GLY A 69 15.51 -36.46 5.96
CA GLY A 69 15.50 -36.52 4.49
C GLY A 69 15.78 -35.19 3.78
N TRP A 70 15.71 -34.05 4.47
CA TRP A 70 16.11 -32.74 3.94
C TRP A 70 17.62 -32.49 3.99
N SER A 71 18.32 -33.19 4.88
CA SER A 71 19.78 -33.15 5.02
C SER A 71 20.50 -34.04 4.00
N ASP A 72 19.75 -34.84 3.24
CA ASP A 72 20.29 -35.86 2.35
C ASP A 72 21.15 -35.22 1.25
N PRO A 73 22.37 -35.71 0.99
CA PRO A 73 23.29 -35.11 0.02
C PRO A 73 22.70 -34.98 -1.39
N GLU A 74 21.89 -35.95 -1.85
CA GLU A 74 21.23 -35.90 -3.16
C GLU A 74 20.19 -34.78 -3.27
N VAL A 75 19.43 -34.53 -2.19
CA VAL A 75 18.47 -33.42 -2.13
C VAL A 75 19.21 -32.09 -2.11
N ARG A 76 20.37 -32.01 -1.43
CA ARG A 76 21.24 -30.82 -1.39
C ARG A 76 21.86 -30.49 -2.75
N GLU A 77 22.22 -31.48 -3.57
CA GLU A 77 22.77 -31.28 -4.93
C GLU A 77 21.70 -30.84 -5.94
N SER A 78 20.45 -31.27 -5.77
CA SER A 78 19.33 -30.87 -6.65
C SER A 78 18.86 -29.41 -6.48
N VAL A 79 19.27 -28.79 -5.37
CA VAL A 79 18.91 -27.41 -5.02
C VAL A 79 20.09 -26.48 -5.35
N PRO A 80 19.91 -25.46 -6.19
CA PRO A 80 21.02 -24.72 -6.78
C PRO A 80 21.93 -24.07 -5.74
N HIS A 81 23.21 -24.09 -6.10
CA HIS A 81 24.43 -23.75 -5.37
C HIS A 81 24.59 -22.32 -4.83
N ASP A 82 23.59 -21.72 -4.20
CA ASP A 82 23.84 -20.53 -3.39
C ASP A 82 23.45 -20.77 -1.94
N GLU A 83 24.25 -21.56 -1.24
CA GLU A 83 24.24 -21.69 0.23
C GLU A 83 24.20 -20.30 0.90
N ILE A 84 24.86 -19.31 0.28
CA ILE A 84 24.85 -17.91 0.67
C ILE A 84 23.46 -17.29 0.55
N VAL A 85 22.75 -17.51 -0.57
CA VAL A 85 21.41 -16.95 -0.82
C VAL A 85 20.37 -17.58 0.12
N GLY A 86 20.45 -18.89 0.34
CA GLY A 86 19.57 -19.59 1.29
C GLY A 86 19.76 -19.09 2.73
N LYS A 87 21.03 -18.98 3.18
CA LYS A 87 21.32 -18.45 4.52
C LYS A 87 20.95 -16.97 4.66
N ALA A 88 21.15 -16.16 3.62
CA ALA A 88 20.75 -14.76 3.62
C ALA A 88 19.22 -14.56 3.63
N ALA A 89 18.45 -15.52 3.11
CA ALA A 89 16.99 -15.46 3.13
C ALA A 89 16.40 -15.54 4.54
N ILE A 90 17.08 -16.18 5.50
CA ILE A 90 16.64 -16.26 6.91
C ILE A 90 16.53 -14.85 7.55
N PRO A 91 17.61 -14.06 7.67
CA PRO A 91 17.54 -12.72 8.26
C PRO A 91 16.67 -11.77 7.42
N VAL A 92 16.63 -11.93 6.09
CA VAL A 92 15.74 -11.12 5.23
C VAL A 92 14.27 -11.41 5.54
N LEU A 93 13.86 -12.67 5.62
CA LEU A 93 12.48 -13.03 5.96
C LEU A 93 12.12 -12.53 7.37
N LEU A 94 13.04 -12.69 8.32
CA LEU A 94 12.85 -12.19 9.67
C LEU A 94 12.66 -10.67 9.68
N ALA A 95 13.48 -9.92 8.93
CA ALA A 95 13.33 -8.48 8.78
C ALA A 95 11.98 -8.09 8.16
N VAL A 96 11.52 -8.81 7.12
CA VAL A 96 10.20 -8.61 6.50
C VAL A 96 9.06 -8.87 7.50
N VAL A 97 9.09 -10.01 8.21
CA VAL A 97 8.06 -10.39 9.19
C VAL A 97 8.02 -9.39 10.34
N LEU A 98 9.18 -9.00 10.89
CA LEU A 98 9.26 -8.02 11.96
C LEU A 98 8.84 -6.62 11.48
N GLY A 99 9.22 -6.20 10.27
CA GLY A 99 8.85 -4.92 9.69
C GLY A 99 7.34 -4.81 9.44
N CYS A 100 6.75 -5.83 8.83
CA CYS A 100 5.30 -5.97 8.63
C CYS A 100 4.54 -6.04 9.97
N GLY A 101 5.03 -6.85 10.92
CA GLY A 101 4.46 -6.98 12.26
C GLY A 101 4.47 -5.66 13.02
N ARG A 102 5.61 -4.95 13.06
CA ARG A 102 5.72 -3.61 13.66
C ARG A 102 4.79 -2.61 13.00
N THR A 103 4.67 -2.65 11.67
CA THR A 103 3.76 -1.78 10.91
C THR A 103 2.30 -2.02 11.29
N LEU A 104 1.86 -3.29 11.33
CA LEU A 104 0.50 -3.67 11.73
C LEU A 104 0.21 -3.31 13.20
N LEU A 105 1.15 -3.59 14.10
CA LEU A 105 1.01 -3.26 15.51
C LEU A 105 0.94 -1.75 15.73
N ARG A 106 1.78 -0.96 15.07
CA ARG A 106 1.72 0.50 15.12
C ARG A 106 0.39 0.99 14.58
N HIS A 107 -0.06 0.52 13.42
CA HIS A 107 -1.33 0.89 12.83
C HIS A 107 -2.51 0.58 13.77
N ARG A 108 -2.53 -0.62 14.37
CA ARG A 108 -3.56 -1.02 15.36
C ARG A 108 -3.50 -0.18 16.63
N ARG A 109 -2.31 0.06 17.18
CA ARG A 109 -2.11 0.85 18.41
C ARG A 109 -2.57 2.28 18.21
N VAL A 110 -2.18 2.93 17.12
CA VAL A 110 -2.57 4.32 16.85
C VAL A 110 -4.07 4.41 16.62
N ARG A 111 -4.67 3.49 15.86
CA ARG A 111 -6.14 3.46 15.70
C ARG A 111 -6.85 3.25 17.03
N ARG A 112 -6.42 2.29 17.86
CA ARG A 112 -7.00 2.07 19.19
C ARG A 112 -6.92 3.31 20.06
N LYS A 113 -5.76 3.98 20.11
CA LYS A 113 -5.60 5.24 20.84
C LYS A 113 -6.50 6.35 20.31
N ALA A 114 -6.61 6.51 18.99
CA ALA A 114 -7.51 7.50 18.39
C ALA A 114 -8.99 7.22 18.73
N HIS A 115 -9.44 5.97 18.72
CA HIS A 115 -10.80 5.64 19.14
C HIS A 115 -11.01 5.85 20.64
N ALA A 116 -10.03 5.48 21.46
CA ALA A 116 -10.07 5.71 22.90
C ALA A 116 -10.13 7.21 23.23
N ALA A 117 -9.43 8.07 22.48
CA ALA A 117 -9.49 9.52 22.66
C ALA A 117 -10.87 10.12 22.34
N LEU A 118 -11.73 9.39 21.61
CA LEU A 118 -13.09 9.81 21.29
C LEU A 118 -14.15 9.21 22.22
N THR A 119 -13.78 8.36 23.20
CA THR A 119 -14.74 7.79 24.14
C THR A 119 -15.36 8.89 25.01
N GLY A 120 -16.69 8.88 25.16
CA GLY A 120 -17.43 9.92 25.89
C GLY A 120 -17.94 11.06 25.01
N LEU A 121 -17.49 11.17 23.76
CA LEU A 121 -18.12 12.06 22.78
C LEU A 121 -19.40 11.44 22.23
N ARG A 122 -20.33 12.29 21.79
CA ARG A 122 -21.55 11.85 21.10
C ARG A 122 -21.21 11.00 19.87
N ASP A 123 -21.98 9.94 19.65
CA ASP A 123 -21.81 9.03 18.52
C ASP A 123 -22.36 9.64 17.23
N THR A 124 -21.59 10.59 16.68
CA THR A 124 -21.90 11.31 15.45
C THR A 124 -20.80 11.08 14.41
N SER A 125 -21.15 11.21 13.13
CA SER A 125 -20.18 11.06 12.02
C SER A 125 -19.01 12.07 12.04
N VAL A 126 -19.12 13.14 12.83
CA VAL A 126 -18.08 14.18 12.98
C VAL A 126 -17.78 14.40 14.46
N ALA A 127 -16.51 14.25 14.83
CA ALA A 127 -15.97 14.60 16.15
C ALA A 127 -15.28 15.95 16.07
N VAL A 128 -15.76 16.94 16.82
CA VAL A 128 -15.07 18.23 16.95
C VAL A 128 -14.26 18.21 18.23
N LEU A 129 -12.95 18.38 18.13
CA LEU A 129 -12.04 18.42 19.27
C LEU A 129 -11.65 19.88 19.58
N PRO A 130 -11.71 20.30 20.85
CA PRO A 130 -11.15 21.58 21.28
C PRO A 130 -9.62 21.45 21.27
N ASP A 131 -8.99 21.99 20.22
CA ASP A 131 -7.55 21.95 20.02
C ASP A 131 -7.15 23.19 19.19
N ASP A 132 -6.03 23.79 19.57
CA ASP A 132 -5.46 24.98 18.94
C ASP A 132 -4.69 24.62 17.66
N GLU A 133 -4.29 23.35 17.53
CA GLU A 133 -3.66 22.82 16.34
C GLU A 133 -4.71 22.49 15.25
N ALA A 134 -4.52 23.01 14.04
CA ALA A 134 -5.47 22.83 12.95
C ALA A 134 -5.28 21.50 12.21
N TYR A 135 -6.08 20.49 12.53
CA TYR A 135 -6.08 19.21 11.80
C TYR A 135 -7.48 18.64 11.59
N ALA A 136 -7.59 17.81 10.56
CA ALA A 136 -8.74 16.96 10.31
C ALA A 136 -8.26 15.61 9.77
N TYR A 137 -8.98 14.54 10.10
CA TYR A 137 -8.69 13.22 9.54
C TYR A 137 -9.90 12.28 9.61
N ALA A 138 -9.97 11.40 8.62
CA ALA A 138 -10.83 10.23 8.59
C ALA A 138 -10.36 9.13 9.56
N LEU A 139 -11.20 8.78 10.53
CA LEU A 139 -11.00 7.68 11.46
C LEU A 139 -11.89 6.48 11.09
N PRO A 140 -11.33 5.43 10.46
CA PRO A 140 -12.11 4.26 10.08
C PRO A 140 -12.43 3.38 11.29
N ALA A 141 -13.70 3.00 11.43
CA ALA A 141 -14.22 2.06 12.43
C ALA A 141 -15.30 1.11 11.87
N GLY A 142 -15.52 1.10 10.55
CA GLY A 142 -16.58 0.32 9.92
C GLY A 142 -17.93 1.01 10.12
N PRO A 143 -18.89 0.41 10.85
CA PRO A 143 -20.18 1.05 11.12
C PRO A 143 -20.08 2.39 11.88
N ARG A 144 -18.99 2.60 12.63
CA ARG A 144 -18.74 3.81 13.45
C ARG A 144 -17.67 4.72 12.84
N ASP A 145 -17.57 4.76 11.51
CA ASP A 145 -16.62 5.66 10.84
C ASP A 145 -16.85 7.12 11.27
N ARG A 146 -15.77 7.83 11.62
CA ARG A 146 -15.84 9.23 12.07
C ARG A 146 -14.86 10.11 11.33
N ILE A 147 -15.23 11.37 11.16
CA ILE A 147 -14.31 12.44 10.76
C ILE A 147 -13.95 13.20 12.02
N VAL A 148 -12.67 13.27 12.35
CA VAL A 148 -12.17 14.10 13.46
C VAL A 148 -11.72 15.43 12.87
N VAL A 149 -12.12 16.53 13.50
CA VAL A 149 -11.73 17.89 13.09
C VAL A 149 -11.55 18.76 14.34
N THR A 150 -10.57 19.66 14.32
CA THR A 150 -10.37 20.59 15.45
C THR A 150 -11.16 21.88 15.30
N THR A 151 -11.42 22.54 16.43
CA THR A 151 -11.97 23.90 16.45
C THR A 151 -11.10 24.88 15.68
N ALA A 152 -9.76 24.79 15.79
CA ALA A 152 -8.82 25.62 15.02
C ALA A 152 -8.98 25.42 13.51
N MET A 153 -9.08 24.16 13.04
CA MET A 153 -9.31 23.89 11.60
C MET A 153 -10.64 24.50 11.12
N LEU A 154 -11.72 24.36 11.90
CA LEU A 154 -13.02 24.93 11.52
C LEU A 154 -13.00 26.46 11.50
N ALA A 155 -12.31 27.10 12.45
CA ALA A 155 -12.18 28.55 12.52
C ALA A 155 -11.47 29.12 11.28
N CYS A 156 -10.50 28.38 10.73
CA CYS A 156 -9.77 28.81 9.55
C CYS A 156 -10.53 28.63 8.23
N LEU A 157 -11.61 27.85 8.16
CA LEU A 157 -12.30 27.53 6.90
C LEU A 157 -13.67 28.21 6.80
N ASP A 158 -14.00 28.75 5.62
CA ASP A 158 -15.35 29.25 5.33
C ASP A 158 -16.38 28.11 5.14
N SER A 159 -17.67 28.43 5.07
CA SER A 159 -18.73 27.41 4.97
C SER A 159 -18.59 26.49 3.75
N ARG A 160 -18.07 26.99 2.62
CA ARG A 160 -17.87 26.17 1.41
C ARG A 160 -16.61 25.33 1.51
N GLU A 161 -15.55 25.89 2.11
CA GLU A 161 -14.30 25.19 2.40
C GLU A 161 -14.51 24.06 3.41
N ARG A 162 -15.34 24.26 4.45
CA ARG A 162 -15.74 23.20 5.40
C ARG A 162 -16.48 22.06 4.70
N ARG A 163 -17.41 22.37 3.78
CA ARG A 163 -18.09 21.33 2.99
C ARG A 163 -17.10 20.51 2.15
N ALA A 164 -16.13 21.18 1.52
CA ALA A 164 -15.08 20.51 0.77
C ALA A 164 -14.21 19.61 1.66
N LEU A 165 -13.78 20.11 2.83
CA LEU A 165 -13.04 19.32 3.81
C LEU A 165 -13.81 18.06 4.22
N PHE A 166 -15.07 18.20 4.65
CA PHE A 166 -15.87 17.06 5.09
C PHE A 166 -16.17 16.08 3.95
N ALA A 167 -16.36 16.56 2.72
CA ALA A 167 -16.55 15.69 1.57
C ALA A 167 -15.26 14.89 1.26
N HIS A 168 -14.10 15.52 1.36
CA HIS A 168 -12.79 14.90 1.20
C HIS A 168 -12.54 13.81 2.27
N GLU A 169 -12.68 14.15 3.55
CA GLU A 169 -12.50 13.18 4.65
C GLU A 169 -13.50 12.02 4.56
N ARG A 170 -14.75 12.30 4.15
CA ARG A 170 -15.74 11.25 3.93
C ARG A 170 -15.35 10.32 2.79
N ALA A 171 -14.74 10.84 1.71
CA ALA A 171 -14.26 10.02 0.61
C ALA A 171 -13.19 9.01 1.08
N HIS A 172 -12.30 9.38 2.01
CA HIS A 172 -11.34 8.43 2.59
C HIS A 172 -12.02 7.26 3.33
N LEU A 173 -13.13 7.53 4.01
CA LEU A 173 -13.90 6.52 4.74
C LEU A 173 -14.66 5.60 3.78
N THR A 174 -15.42 6.17 2.84
CA THR A 174 -16.25 5.41 1.89
C THR A 174 -15.40 4.55 0.97
N ALA A 175 -14.31 5.09 0.43
CA ALA A 175 -13.38 4.38 -0.43
C ALA A 175 -12.36 3.51 0.34
N ARG A 176 -12.40 3.51 1.67
CA ARG A 176 -11.53 2.71 2.54
C ARG A 176 -10.04 2.92 2.24
N HIS A 177 -9.62 4.16 1.96
CA HIS A 177 -8.25 4.52 1.56
C HIS A 177 -7.18 4.00 2.53
N HIS A 178 -7.48 3.95 3.83
CA HIS A 178 -6.58 3.36 4.84
C HIS A 178 -6.13 1.93 4.53
N ARG A 179 -6.96 1.11 3.86
CA ARG A 179 -6.60 -0.26 3.46
C ARG A 179 -5.59 -0.26 2.32
N HIS A 180 -5.80 0.58 1.31
CA HIS A 180 -4.89 0.74 0.17
C HIS A 180 -3.51 1.21 0.63
N LEU A 181 -3.47 2.20 1.52
CA LEU A 181 -2.23 2.70 2.12
C LEU A 181 -1.50 1.62 2.94
N LEU A 182 -2.23 0.86 3.76
CA LEU A 182 -1.66 -0.23 4.55
C LEU A 182 -1.09 -1.34 3.65
N ILE A 183 -1.82 -1.75 2.61
CA ILE A 183 -1.36 -2.75 1.63
C ILE A 183 -0.04 -2.29 1.00
N ALA A 184 0.01 -1.07 0.48
CA ALA A 184 1.20 -0.55 -0.18
C ALA A 184 2.38 -0.39 0.80
N GLN A 185 2.11 -0.07 2.07
CA GLN A 185 3.13 -0.01 3.11
C GLN A 185 3.71 -1.40 3.44
N LEU A 186 2.86 -2.41 3.60
CA LEU A 186 3.30 -3.80 3.86
C LEU A 186 4.07 -4.37 2.67
N ALA A 187 3.60 -4.11 1.45
CA ALA A 187 4.31 -4.49 0.24
C ALA A 187 5.72 -3.89 0.18
N ALA A 188 5.87 -2.60 0.53
CA ALA A 188 7.18 -1.95 0.59
C ALA A 188 8.08 -2.44 1.73
N GLN A 189 7.51 -3.02 2.80
CA GLN A 189 8.29 -3.73 3.84
C GLN A 189 8.76 -5.10 3.33
N ALA A 190 7.94 -5.78 2.52
CA ALA A 190 8.29 -7.06 1.91
C ALA A 190 9.35 -6.93 0.81
N ASN A 191 9.30 -5.86 0.01
CA ASN A 191 10.29 -5.60 -1.03
C ASN A 191 10.52 -4.08 -1.21
N PRO A 192 11.75 -3.57 -1.00
CA PRO A 192 12.05 -2.14 -1.10
C PRO A 192 11.83 -1.57 -2.50
N PHE A 193 11.87 -2.38 -3.56
CA PHE A 193 11.53 -1.93 -4.92
C PHE A 193 10.05 -1.53 -5.08
N LEU A 194 9.19 -1.85 -4.11
CA LEU A 194 7.79 -1.40 -4.07
C LEU A 194 7.60 -0.05 -3.37
N LEU A 195 8.68 0.60 -2.88
CA LEU A 195 8.62 1.95 -2.29
C LEU A 195 7.98 3.00 -3.23
N PRO A 196 8.28 3.05 -4.54
CA PRO A 196 7.61 3.97 -5.45
C PRO A 196 6.11 3.73 -5.57
N LEU A 197 5.66 2.47 -5.47
CA LEU A 197 4.23 2.11 -5.47
C LEU A 197 3.55 2.64 -4.21
N ARG A 198 4.21 2.56 -3.05
CA ARG A 198 3.70 3.18 -1.81
C ARG A 198 3.45 4.67 -1.99
N THR A 199 4.41 5.39 -2.56
CA THR A 199 4.29 6.83 -2.81
C THR A 199 3.21 7.15 -3.85
N ALA A 200 3.13 6.34 -4.92
CA ALA A 200 2.12 6.50 -5.96
C ALA A 200 0.71 6.26 -5.41
N VAL A 201 0.48 5.18 -4.65
CA VAL A 201 -0.80 4.86 -3.99
C VAL A 201 -1.23 6.01 -3.08
N SER A 202 -0.33 6.55 -2.24
CA SER A 202 -0.63 7.72 -1.40
C SER A 202 -1.12 8.92 -2.23
N TYR A 203 -0.42 9.24 -3.31
CA TYR A 203 -0.83 10.34 -4.18
C TYR A 203 -2.19 10.10 -4.86
N VAL A 204 -2.43 8.90 -5.41
CA VAL A 204 -3.70 8.62 -6.12
C VAL A 204 -4.89 8.46 -5.19
N THR A 205 -4.70 8.06 -3.92
CA THR A 205 -5.76 8.07 -2.91
C THR A 205 -6.19 9.49 -2.57
N GLU A 206 -5.25 10.42 -2.42
CA GLU A 206 -5.55 11.84 -2.21
C GLU A 206 -6.30 12.42 -3.41
N ARG A 207 -5.82 12.13 -4.63
CA ARG A 207 -6.49 12.54 -5.87
C ARG A 207 -7.90 11.96 -5.98
N TRP A 208 -8.12 10.71 -5.55
CA TRP A 208 -9.46 10.12 -5.54
C TRP A 208 -10.38 10.89 -4.58
N ALA A 209 -9.93 11.17 -3.35
CA ALA A 209 -10.70 11.94 -2.40
C ALA A 209 -10.99 13.38 -2.89
N ASP A 210 -10.02 14.01 -3.56
CA ASP A 210 -10.19 15.34 -4.19
C ASP A 210 -11.31 15.36 -5.24
N GLU A 211 -11.34 14.38 -6.15
CA GLU A 211 -12.35 14.32 -7.21
C GLU A 211 -13.75 13.99 -6.64
N GLU A 212 -13.85 13.09 -5.65
CA GLU A 212 -15.13 12.78 -4.98
C GLU A 212 -15.66 14.01 -4.21
N ALA A 213 -14.77 14.72 -3.52
CA ALA A 213 -15.13 15.98 -2.85
C ALA A 213 -15.60 17.03 -3.85
N ALA A 214 -14.94 17.12 -5.00
CA ALA A 214 -15.29 18.09 -6.02
C ALA A 214 -16.64 17.79 -6.69
N GLN A 215 -16.96 16.51 -6.88
CA GLN A 215 -18.28 16.06 -7.34
C GLN A 215 -19.35 16.42 -6.30
N SER A 216 -19.11 16.13 -5.01
CA SER A 216 -20.07 16.43 -3.94
C SER A 216 -20.30 17.92 -3.72
N VAL A 217 -19.26 18.75 -3.87
CA VAL A 217 -19.34 20.22 -3.70
C VAL A 217 -19.75 20.94 -4.98
N GLY A 218 -19.68 20.27 -6.13
CA GLY A 218 -19.93 20.86 -7.45
C GLY A 218 -18.87 21.88 -7.89
N SER A 219 -17.68 21.88 -7.30
CA SER A 219 -16.62 22.83 -7.67
C SER A 219 -15.22 22.34 -7.30
N ARG A 220 -14.44 21.98 -8.32
CA ARG A 220 -13.02 21.60 -8.19
C ARG A 220 -12.16 22.76 -7.68
N LYS A 221 -12.46 24.00 -8.09
CA LYS A 221 -11.78 25.21 -7.60
C LYS A 221 -12.02 25.44 -6.11
N ALA A 222 -13.24 25.20 -5.61
CA ALA A 222 -13.54 25.30 -4.19
C ALA A 222 -12.76 24.25 -3.37
N VAL A 223 -12.69 23.01 -3.86
CA VAL A 223 -11.87 21.96 -3.22
C VAL A 223 -10.39 22.33 -3.24
N ALA A 224 -9.85 22.80 -4.36
CA ALA A 224 -8.46 23.22 -4.49
C ALA A 224 -8.09 24.31 -3.48
N ARG A 225 -8.96 25.32 -3.31
CA ARG A 225 -8.79 26.37 -2.30
C ARG A 225 -8.84 25.81 -0.89
N ALA A 226 -9.81 24.95 -0.59
CA ALA A 226 -9.98 24.35 0.73
C ALA A 226 -8.77 23.50 1.14
N ILE A 227 -8.29 22.60 0.27
CA ILE A 227 -7.12 21.77 0.57
C ILE A 227 -5.83 22.60 0.66
N GLY A 228 -5.69 23.64 -0.17
CA GLY A 228 -4.55 24.54 -0.13
C GLY A 228 -4.50 25.32 1.19
N LYS A 229 -5.65 25.85 1.62
CA LYS A 229 -5.79 26.57 2.89
C LYS A 229 -5.58 25.66 4.10
N ALA A 230 -6.24 24.50 4.13
CA ALA A 230 -6.05 23.50 5.18
C ALA A 230 -4.57 23.11 5.33
N ALA A 231 -3.89 22.84 4.20
CA ALA A 231 -2.47 22.49 4.22
C ALA A 231 -1.57 23.64 4.71
N LEU A 232 -1.91 24.91 4.43
CA LEU A 232 -1.14 26.05 4.94
C LEU A 232 -1.28 26.22 6.45
N VAL A 233 -2.49 26.02 6.99
CA VAL A 233 -2.76 26.15 8.43
C VAL A 233 -2.18 24.95 9.19
N SER A 234 -2.19 23.74 8.61
CA SER A 234 -1.64 22.54 9.25
C SER A 234 -0.10 22.45 9.24
N ARG A 235 0.63 23.36 8.57
CA ARG A 235 2.12 23.29 8.44
C ARG A 235 2.90 23.36 9.76
N GLY A 236 2.29 23.88 10.83
CA GLY A 236 2.87 23.93 12.18
C GLY A 236 2.51 22.73 13.06
N THR A 237 1.51 21.94 12.66
CA THR A 237 1.01 20.82 13.47
C THR A 237 1.98 19.64 13.37
N PRO A 238 2.43 19.04 14.49
CA PRO A 238 3.07 17.74 14.45
C PRO A 238 2.09 16.79 13.76
N ALA A 239 2.49 16.21 12.63
CA ALA A 239 1.62 15.28 11.91
C ALA A 239 1.06 14.28 12.92
N PRO A 240 -0.28 14.06 12.98
CA PRO A 240 -0.84 13.08 13.89
C PRO A 240 -0.08 11.77 13.68
N THR A 241 0.08 11.00 14.76
CA THR A 241 0.92 9.77 14.91
C THR A 241 0.71 8.65 13.88
N LEU A 242 -0.03 8.94 12.79
CA LEU A 242 -0.22 8.27 11.53
C LEU A 242 0.60 8.86 10.33
N PRO A 243 1.92 9.13 10.43
CA PRO A 243 2.71 9.55 9.26
C PRO A 243 2.74 8.49 8.15
N ALA A 244 2.39 7.24 8.49
CA ALA A 244 2.22 6.14 7.55
C ALA A 244 0.96 6.23 6.67
N LEU A 245 -0.03 7.06 7.04
CA LEU A 245 -1.28 7.22 6.27
C LEU A 245 -1.42 8.61 5.64
N ALA A 246 -0.55 9.56 5.97
CA ALA A 246 -0.77 10.98 5.70
C ALA A 246 0.52 11.73 5.36
N ALA A 247 1.46 11.13 4.63
CA ALA A 247 2.40 11.95 3.87
C ALA A 247 1.61 12.49 2.67
N PRO A 248 1.19 13.78 2.68
CA PRO A 248 0.32 14.29 1.64
C PRO A 248 1.05 14.12 0.32
N GLY A 249 0.41 13.45 -0.64
CA GLY A 249 0.90 13.50 -2.01
C GLY A 249 1.14 14.96 -2.40
N PRO A 250 2.13 15.28 -3.24
CA PRO A 250 2.59 16.64 -3.49
C PRO A 250 1.43 17.59 -3.76
N LEU A 251 1.11 18.47 -2.78
CA LEU A 251 -0.02 19.38 -2.81
C LEU A 251 -0.08 20.21 -4.12
N PRO A 252 1.04 20.76 -4.64
CA PRO A 252 1.01 21.48 -5.92
C PRO A 252 0.46 20.64 -7.07
N ARG A 253 0.80 19.34 -7.12
CA ARG A 253 0.31 18.43 -8.17
C ARG A 253 -1.18 18.13 -8.01
N ARG A 254 -1.72 18.13 -6.78
CA ARG A 254 -3.15 17.92 -6.52
C ARG A 254 -3.96 19.14 -6.94
N VAL A 255 -3.52 20.33 -6.53
CA VAL A 255 -4.14 21.61 -6.91
C VAL A 255 -4.12 21.80 -8.42
N ALA A 256 -2.96 21.59 -9.07
CA ALA A 256 -2.87 21.67 -10.53
C ALA A 256 -3.86 20.72 -11.23
N ALA A 257 -4.02 19.51 -10.72
CA ALA A 257 -4.92 18.54 -11.32
C ALA A 257 -6.41 18.87 -11.10
N LEU A 258 -6.78 19.54 -10.00
CA LEU A 258 -8.12 20.08 -9.79
C LEU A 258 -8.43 21.29 -10.68
N LEU A 259 -7.42 22.07 -11.06
CA LEU A 259 -7.54 23.23 -11.95
C LEU A 259 -7.54 22.85 -13.43
N ALA A 260 -6.95 21.70 -13.78
CA ALA A 260 -7.03 21.10 -15.13
C ALA A 260 -8.47 20.64 -15.46
N PRO A 261 -8.80 20.26 -16.70
CA PRO A 261 -10.08 19.61 -17.02
C PRO A 261 -10.34 18.34 -16.18
N PRO A 262 -11.61 17.94 -15.96
CA PRO A 262 -11.93 16.74 -15.20
C PRO A 262 -11.35 15.49 -15.88
N PRO A 263 -10.87 14.51 -15.11
CA PRO A 263 -10.41 13.26 -15.70
C PRO A 263 -11.58 12.58 -16.42
N PRO A 264 -11.32 11.89 -17.55
CA PRO A 264 -12.38 11.17 -18.26
C PRO A 264 -13.04 10.14 -17.34
N ALA A 265 -14.37 10.05 -17.41
CA ALA A 265 -15.16 9.12 -16.59
C ALA A 265 -14.90 7.65 -16.91
N ARG A 266 -14.22 7.36 -18.04
CA ARG A 266 -13.93 6.00 -18.46
C ARG A 266 -12.87 5.39 -17.56
N ALA A 267 -13.27 4.37 -16.80
CA ALA A 267 -12.41 3.72 -15.82
C ALA A 267 -11.22 2.98 -16.44
N TRP A 268 -11.34 2.52 -17.70
CA TRP A 268 -10.32 1.75 -18.40
C TRP A 268 -9.99 2.38 -19.76
N PRO A 269 -8.71 2.68 -20.01
CA PRO A 269 -8.27 3.17 -21.31
C PRO A 269 -8.36 2.06 -22.36
N PRO A 270 -8.51 2.38 -23.65
CA PRO A 270 -8.45 1.38 -24.72
C PRO A 270 -7.13 0.59 -24.68
N LEU A 271 -7.18 -0.70 -25.03
CA LEU A 271 -6.02 -1.60 -24.98
C LEU A 271 -4.84 -1.09 -25.83
N PHE A 272 -5.13 -0.34 -26.89
CA PHE A 272 -4.15 0.22 -27.84
C PHE A 272 -3.62 1.61 -27.44
N THR A 273 -3.81 2.04 -26.20
CA THR A 273 -3.17 3.24 -25.67
C THR A 273 -1.94 2.88 -24.85
N THR A 274 -1.01 3.83 -24.67
CA THR A 274 0.15 3.70 -23.76
C THR A 274 -0.26 3.25 -22.35
N VAL A 275 -1.45 3.64 -21.92
CA VAL A 275 -2.03 3.28 -20.62
C VAL A 275 -2.59 1.85 -20.62
N GLY A 276 -3.21 1.42 -21.72
CA GLY A 276 -3.61 0.03 -21.94
C GLY A 276 -2.40 -0.91 -21.93
N LEU A 277 -1.32 -0.54 -22.61
CA LEU A 277 -0.05 -1.27 -22.57
C LEU A 277 0.54 -1.33 -21.15
N ALA A 278 0.55 -0.23 -20.40
CA ALA A 278 1.02 -0.22 -19.02
C ALA A 278 0.22 -1.18 -18.12
N LEU A 279 -1.09 -1.28 -18.36
CA LEU A 279 -2.02 -2.12 -17.63
C LEU A 279 -1.87 -3.60 -17.98
N TRP A 280 -1.57 -3.91 -19.24
CA TRP A 280 -1.18 -5.26 -19.66
C TRP A 280 0.18 -5.64 -19.10
N SER A 281 1.20 -4.78 -19.21
CA SER A 281 2.52 -5.03 -18.61
C SER A 281 2.42 -5.25 -17.10
N ALA A 282 1.54 -4.50 -16.44
CA ALA A 282 1.18 -4.71 -15.04
C ALA A 282 0.59 -6.10 -14.80
N ALA A 283 -0.51 -6.44 -15.48
CA ALA A 283 -1.16 -7.73 -15.33
C ALA A 283 -0.20 -8.90 -15.63
N THR A 284 0.58 -8.80 -16.70
CA THR A 284 1.59 -9.79 -17.09
C THR A 284 2.69 -9.90 -16.05
N GLY A 285 3.22 -8.80 -15.53
CA GLY A 285 4.25 -8.82 -14.49
C GLY A 285 3.74 -9.46 -13.19
N ALA A 286 2.51 -9.16 -12.78
CA ALA A 286 1.87 -9.79 -11.63
C ALA A 286 1.62 -11.30 -11.85
N ALA A 287 1.10 -11.67 -13.02
CA ALA A 287 0.83 -13.05 -13.39
C ALA A 287 2.11 -13.88 -13.48
N LEU A 288 3.17 -13.34 -14.10
CA LEU A 288 4.49 -13.98 -14.15
C LEU A 288 5.06 -14.17 -12.75
N SER A 289 5.00 -13.14 -11.89
CA SER A 289 5.46 -13.26 -10.51
C SER A 289 4.72 -14.37 -9.76
N ALA A 290 3.39 -14.43 -9.89
CA ALA A 290 2.58 -15.48 -9.28
C ALA A 290 2.89 -16.88 -9.85
N MET A 291 3.03 -16.99 -11.17
CA MET A 291 3.34 -18.25 -11.84
C MET A 291 4.72 -18.78 -11.44
N PHE A 292 5.75 -17.92 -11.41
CA PHE A 292 7.09 -18.32 -10.97
C PHE A 292 7.12 -18.70 -9.49
N SER A 293 6.42 -17.95 -8.62
CA SER A 293 6.28 -18.32 -7.21
C SER A 293 5.56 -19.65 -7.02
N ALA A 294 4.47 -19.90 -7.76
CA ALA A 294 3.73 -21.15 -7.70
C ALA A 294 4.56 -22.34 -8.22
N ASN A 295 5.22 -22.18 -9.37
CA ASN A 295 6.12 -23.21 -9.91
C ASN A 295 7.24 -23.55 -8.94
N SER A 296 7.81 -22.54 -8.28
CA SER A 296 8.83 -22.73 -7.24
C SER A 296 8.26 -23.41 -5.99
N ALA A 297 7.04 -23.10 -5.57
CA ALA A 297 6.42 -23.77 -4.43
C ALA A 297 6.12 -25.25 -4.73
N VAL A 298 5.57 -25.54 -5.91
CA VAL A 298 5.26 -26.91 -6.36
C VAL A 298 6.52 -27.73 -6.54
N THR A 299 7.55 -27.18 -7.20
CA THR A 299 8.83 -27.88 -7.37
C THR A 299 9.45 -28.21 -6.01
N LEU A 300 9.31 -27.33 -5.02
CA LEU A 300 9.85 -27.59 -3.68
C LEU A 300 9.07 -28.73 -3.06
N LEU A 301 7.73 -28.63 -2.99
CA LEU A 301 6.85 -29.68 -2.48
C LEU A 301 7.11 -31.06 -3.10
N LEU A 302 7.32 -31.14 -4.42
CA LEU A 302 7.62 -32.40 -5.10
C LEU A 302 9.00 -32.95 -4.69
N LEU A 303 10.02 -32.10 -4.58
CA LEU A 303 11.32 -32.50 -4.05
C LEU A 303 11.19 -33.02 -2.61
N LEU A 304 10.35 -32.39 -1.78
CA LEU A 304 10.10 -32.84 -0.40
C LEU A 304 9.42 -34.19 -0.33
N HIS A 305 8.42 -34.40 -1.18
CA HIS A 305 7.70 -35.66 -1.23
C HIS A 305 8.60 -36.80 -1.73
N ALA A 306 9.48 -36.53 -2.69
CA ALA A 306 10.47 -37.51 -3.15
C ALA A 306 11.54 -37.83 -2.09
N ALA A 307 11.93 -36.86 -1.26
CA ALA A 307 12.94 -36.98 -0.22
C ALA A 307 12.45 -37.61 1.10
N THR A 308 11.14 -37.83 1.24
CA THR A 308 10.54 -38.45 2.44
C THR A 308 9.83 -39.73 2.05
N PRO A 309 10.54 -40.88 1.91
CA PRO A 309 9.87 -42.15 1.75
C PRO A 309 9.08 -42.44 3.04
N LEU A 310 7.79 -42.71 2.88
CA LEU A 310 6.93 -43.24 3.95
C LEU A 310 7.43 -44.60 4.42
#